data_AF-A0A0C2H9N1-F1
#
_entry.id   AF-A0A0C2H9N1-F1
#
_cell.length_a   1.000
_cell.length_b   1.000
_cell.length_c   1.000
_cell.angle_alpha   90.00
_cell.angle_beta   90.00
_cell.angle_gamma   90.00
#
_symmetry.space_group_name_H-M   'P 1'
#
loop_
_entity.id
_entity.type
_entity.pdbx_description
1 polymer ?
#
loop_
_entity_poly.entity_id
_entity_poly.type
_entity_poly.pdbx_seq_one_letter_code
_entity_poly.pdbx_strand_id
1 'polypeptide(L)'
;MESADESLLRALRAKAAGTVAIFDKGDYFACYGNDAVLLATEVFMSDVCLKTVSIKGELLQYLTMNNGQYQRTVRELLMFMRYRIELYALEREEWTLKAKV
;
A
#
# COMPACT_ATOMS: atom_id res chain seq x y z
N MET A 1 3.27 9.19 21.24
CA MET A 1 2.73 7.97 20.63
C MET A 1 2.48 8.34 19.19
N GLU A 2 3.30 7.82 18.28
CA GLU A 2 3.16 8.12 16.86
C GLU A 2 1.85 7.50 16.39
N SER A 3 0.98 8.33 15.81
CA SER A 3 -0.33 7.83 15.36
C SER A 3 -0.19 6.94 14.12
N ALA A 4 -1.15 6.08 13.87
CA ALA A 4 -1.18 5.23 12.67
C ALA A 4 -1.04 6.05 11.38
N ASP A 5 -1.56 7.27 11.37
CA ASP A 5 -1.44 8.19 10.24
C ASP A 5 0.00 8.69 10.02
N GLU A 6 0.73 9.01 11.10
CA GLU A 6 2.12 9.48 11.01
C GLU A 6 3.05 8.37 10.52
N SER A 7 2.91 7.18 11.09
CA SER A 7 3.70 6.02 10.66
C SER A 7 3.38 5.58 9.23
N LEU A 8 2.12 5.72 8.78
CA LEU A 8 1.73 5.51 7.39
C LEU A 8 2.46 6.49 6.46
N LEU A 9 2.37 7.79 6.73
CA LEU A 9 3.02 8.81 5.91
C LEU A 9 4.54 8.65 5.89
N ARG A 10 5.14 8.27 7.03
CA ARG A 10 6.57 7.94 7.11
C ARG A 10 6.93 6.76 6.22
N ALA A 11 6.18 5.67 6.27
CA ALA A 11 6.42 4.50 5.42
C ALA A 11 6.36 4.85 3.92
N LEU A 12 5.35 5.63 3.52
CA LEU A 12 5.19 6.06 2.12
C LEU A 12 6.35 6.94 1.63
N ARG A 13 6.92 7.78 2.49
CA ARG A 13 8.02 8.71 2.15
C ARG A 13 9.40 8.07 2.22
N ALA A 14 9.59 7.10 3.12
CA ALA A 14 10.89 6.48 3.36
C ALA A 14 11.20 5.33 2.40
N LYS A 15 10.19 4.75 1.74
CA LYS A 15 10.38 3.63 0.82
C LYS A 15 11.24 4.03 -0.39
N ALA A 16 12.09 3.11 -0.83
CA ALA A 16 12.94 3.32 -2.00
C ALA A 16 12.12 3.37 -3.31
N ALA A 17 12.69 3.98 -4.35
CA ALA A 17 12.11 3.92 -5.69
C ALA A 17 11.96 2.48 -6.18
N GLY A 18 10.88 2.16 -6.89
CA GLY A 18 10.60 0.78 -7.31
C GLY A 18 10.19 -0.15 -6.15
N THR A 19 9.70 0.41 -5.04
CA THR A 19 9.10 -0.35 -3.93
C THR A 19 7.65 0.04 -3.76
N VAL A 20 6.76 -0.95 -3.66
CA VAL A 20 5.34 -0.78 -3.34
C VAL A 20 5.12 -1.09 -1.86
N ALA A 21 4.51 -0.17 -1.12
CA ALA A 21 4.09 -0.38 0.26
C ALA A 21 2.65 -0.90 0.30
N ILE A 22 2.44 -2.05 0.94
CA ILE A 22 1.13 -2.68 1.16
C ILE A 22 0.87 -2.75 2.66
N PHE A 23 -0.33 -2.36 3.07
CA PHE A 23 -0.73 -2.27 4.48
C PHE A 23 -1.79 -3.32 4.78
N ASP A 24 -1.44 -4.30 5.61
CA ASP A 24 -2.32 -5.34 6.12
C ASP A 24 -3.24 -4.78 7.22
N LYS A 25 -4.54 -4.76 6.95
CA LYS A 25 -5.60 -4.28 7.86
C LYS A 25 -6.29 -5.45 8.58
N GLY A 26 -5.77 -6.67 8.49
CA GLY A 26 -6.34 -7.91 9.03
C GLY A 26 -7.27 -8.60 8.03
N ASP A 27 -8.40 -7.97 7.71
CA ASP A 27 -9.40 -8.56 6.81
C ASP A 27 -9.15 -8.25 5.33
N TYR A 28 -8.37 -7.21 5.05
CA TYR A 28 -8.05 -6.72 3.72
C TYR A 28 -6.70 -6.02 3.71
N PHE A 29 -6.22 -5.70 2.51
CA PHE A 29 -4.99 -4.96 2.28
C PHE A 29 -5.30 -3.58 1.70
N ALA A 30 -4.44 -2.60 1.96
CA ALA A 30 -4.56 -1.27 1.39
C ALA A 30 -3.23 -0.78 0.81
N CYS A 31 -3.31 0.02 -0.25
CA CYS A 31 -2.20 0.80 -0.78
C CYS A 31 -2.63 2.27 -0.88
N TYR A 32 -1.67 3.18 -0.77
CA TYR A 32 -1.93 4.62 -0.68
C TYR A 32 -1.01 5.41 -1.62
N GLY A 33 -1.43 6.62 -1.97
CA GLY A 33 -0.70 7.54 -2.84
C GLY A 33 -0.35 6.92 -4.18
N ASN A 34 0.89 7.14 -4.63
CA ASN A 34 1.39 6.66 -5.92
C ASN A 34 1.32 5.14 -6.06
N ASP A 35 1.41 4.39 -4.96
CA ASP A 35 1.30 2.93 -5.00
C ASP A 35 -0.12 2.48 -5.34
N ALA A 36 -1.13 3.18 -4.80
CA ALA A 36 -2.52 2.90 -5.17
C ALA A 36 -2.76 3.18 -6.66
N VAL A 37 -2.27 4.31 -7.16
CA VAL A 37 -2.41 4.71 -8.57
C VAL A 37 -1.71 3.72 -9.50
N LEU A 38 -0.48 3.31 -9.16
CA LEU A 38 0.27 2.28 -9.89
C LEU A 38 -0.54 0.99 -10.01
N LEU A 39 -1.09 0.50 -8.90
CA LEU A 39 -1.88 -0.73 -8.91
C LEU A 39 -3.17 -0.60 -9.71
N ALA A 40 -3.87 0.54 -9.59
CA ALA A 40 -5.07 0.81 -10.37
C ALA A 40 -4.79 0.77 -11.89
N THR A 41 -3.71 1.43 -12.32
CA THR A 41 -3.35 1.52 -13.74
C THR A 41 -2.74 0.23 -14.28
N GLU A 42 -1.77 -0.36 -13.58
CA GLU A 42 -0.94 -1.45 -14.13
C GLU A 42 -1.41 -2.85 -13.74
N VAL A 43 -2.13 -3.00 -12.62
CA VAL A 43 -2.56 -4.33 -12.13
C VAL A 43 -4.05 -4.54 -12.34
N PHE A 44 -4.86 -3.58 -11.93
CA PHE A 44 -6.33 -3.65 -12.04
C PHE A 44 -6.86 -3.11 -13.38
N MET A 45 -6.04 -2.38 -14.13
CA MET A 45 -6.40 -1.75 -15.40
C MET A 45 -7.69 -0.91 -15.29
N SER A 46 -7.91 -0.28 -14.15
CA SER A 46 -9.11 0.51 -13.84
C SER A 46 -8.89 1.43 -12.63
N ASP A 47 -9.27 2.71 -12.79
CA ASP A 47 -9.24 3.74 -11.75
C ASP A 47 -10.49 3.77 -10.87
N VAL A 48 -11.55 3.04 -11.22
CA VAL A 48 -12.83 2.97 -10.47
C VAL A 48 -12.63 2.49 -9.03
N CYS A 49 -11.57 1.73 -8.76
CA CYS A 49 -11.23 1.24 -7.42
C CYS A 49 -10.52 2.28 -6.54
N LEU A 50 -10.04 3.39 -7.10
CA LEU A 50 -9.38 4.46 -6.36
C LEU A 50 -10.40 5.30 -5.59
N LYS A 51 -10.10 5.49 -4.31
CA LYS A 51 -10.83 6.36 -3.39
C LYS A 51 -9.88 7.42 -2.87
N THR A 52 -10.43 8.46 -2.26
CA THR A 52 -9.64 9.55 -1.69
C THR A 52 -9.82 9.60 -0.17
N VAL A 53 -8.73 9.80 0.56
CA VAL A 53 -8.71 9.93 2.03
C VAL A 53 -7.82 11.11 2.43
N SER A 54 -8.20 11.83 3.49
CA SER A 54 -7.36 12.86 4.11
C SER A 54 -6.66 12.27 5.33
N ILE A 55 -5.34 12.28 5.33
CA ILE A 55 -4.48 11.74 6.39
C ILE A 55 -3.58 12.86 6.86
N LYS A 56 -3.76 13.32 8.11
CA LYS A 56 -3.03 14.46 8.69
C LYS A 56 -3.04 15.73 7.80
N GLY A 57 -4.11 15.94 7.04
CA GLY A 57 -4.25 17.08 6.13
C GLY A 57 -3.72 16.84 4.70
N GLU A 58 -3.10 15.69 4.44
CA GLU A 58 -2.68 15.28 3.09
C GLU A 58 -3.78 14.47 2.41
N LEU A 59 -4.19 14.91 1.23
CA LEU A 59 -5.17 14.21 0.41
C LEU A 59 -4.46 13.11 -0.41
N LEU A 60 -4.78 11.86 -0.13
CA LEU A 60 -4.18 10.70 -0.78
C LEU A 60 -5.23 9.88 -1.50
N GLN A 61 -4.88 9.40 -2.69
CA GLN A 61 -5.62 8.30 -3.30
C GLN A 61 -5.26 6.98 -2.62
N TYR A 62 -6.20 6.06 -2.52
CA TYR A 62 -5.98 4.75 -1.95
C TYR A 62 -6.92 3.73 -2.59
N LEU A 63 -6.53 2.46 -2.52
CA LEU A 63 -7.39 1.35 -2.87
C LEU A 63 -7.28 0.23 -1.83
N THR A 64 -8.28 -0.63 -1.82
CA THR A 64 -8.35 -1.80 -0.93
C THR A 64 -8.39 -3.08 -1.76
N MET A 65 -7.72 -4.11 -1.28
CA MET A 65 -7.63 -5.42 -1.92
C MET A 65 -8.08 -6.51 -0.93
N ASN A 66 -8.93 -7.42 -1.39
CA ASN A 66 -9.14 -8.68 -0.67
C ASN A 66 -7.92 -9.60 -0.83
N ASN A 67 -7.92 -10.75 -0.14
CA ASN A 67 -6.79 -11.69 -0.17
C ASN A 67 -6.43 -12.15 -1.60
N GLY A 68 -7.43 -12.51 -2.42
CA GLY A 68 -7.19 -12.95 -3.80
C GLY A 68 -6.58 -11.85 -4.68
N GLN A 69 -7.07 -10.62 -4.55
CA GLN A 69 -6.49 -9.45 -5.23
C GLN A 69 -5.06 -9.18 -4.77
N TYR A 70 -4.79 -9.27 -3.47
CA TYR A 70 -3.44 -9.12 -2.91
C TYR A 70 -2.47 -10.16 -3.48
N GLN A 71 -2.85 -11.45 -3.51
CA GLN A 71 -1.99 -12.51 -4.08
C GLN A 71 -1.68 -12.27 -5.56
N ARG A 72 -2.67 -11.82 -6.33
CA ARG A 72 -2.45 -11.41 -7.73
C ARG A 72 -1.49 -10.22 -7.81
N THR A 73 -1.73 -9.17 -7.04
CA THR A 73 -0.86 -7.97 -7.01
C THR A 73 0.58 -8.31 -6.68
N VAL A 74 0.83 -9.12 -5.65
CA VAL A 74 2.18 -9.56 -5.27
C VAL A 74 2.87 -10.28 -6.43
N ARG A 75 2.15 -11.19 -7.11
CA ARG A 75 2.66 -11.90 -8.28
C ARG A 75 3.02 -10.93 -9.41
N GLU A 76 2.13 -10.01 -9.75
CA GLU A 76 2.34 -9.05 -10.84
C GLU A 76 3.57 -8.16 -10.59
N LEU A 77 3.65 -7.59 -9.38
CA LEU A 77 4.74 -6.71 -8.97
C LEU A 77 6.10 -7.41 -9.01
N LEU A 78 6.20 -8.62 -8.43
CA LEU A 78 7.46 -9.35 -8.34
C LEU A 78 7.89 -9.94 -9.69
N MET A 79 6.97 -10.61 -10.38
CA MET A 79 7.33 -11.43 -11.55
C MET A 79 7.44 -10.61 -12.84
N PHE A 80 6.55 -9.64 -13.05
CA PHE A 80 6.45 -8.92 -14.32
C PHE A 80 7.02 -7.52 -14.23
N MET A 81 6.69 -6.79 -13.16
CA MET A 81 7.11 -5.39 -13.01
C MET A 81 8.48 -5.22 -12.36
N ARG A 82 9.01 -6.27 -11.72
CA ARG A 82 10.29 -6.27 -10.97
C ARG A 82 10.33 -5.21 -9.87
N TYR A 83 9.19 -4.94 -9.25
CA TYR A 83 9.11 -4.09 -8.06
C TYR A 83 9.45 -4.90 -6.81
N ARG A 84 9.92 -4.19 -5.79
CA ARG A 84 10.01 -4.72 -4.43
C ARG A 84 8.70 -4.45 -3.69
N ILE A 85 8.43 -5.25 -2.67
CA ILE A 85 7.25 -5.11 -1.84
C ILE A 85 7.66 -4.94 -0.39
N GLU A 86 7.07 -3.95 0.27
CA GLU A 86 7.13 -3.77 1.72
C GLU A 86 5.72 -4.01 2.29
N LEU A 87 5.57 -5.07 3.08
CA LEU A 87 4.31 -5.40 3.75
C LEU A 87 4.35 -4.86 5.18
N TYR A 88 3.42 -3.98 5.52
CA TYR A 88 3.26 -3.40 6.84
C TYR A 88 2.04 -3.99 7.54
N ALA A 89 2.11 -4.16 8.86
CA ALA A 89 0.95 -4.49 9.69
C ALA A 89 0.85 -3.51 10.86
N LEU A 90 -0.38 -3.23 11.28
CA LEU A 90 -0.64 -2.32 12.39
C LEU A 90 -0.35 -3.02 13.73
N GLU A 91 0.60 -2.49 14.50
CA GLU A 91 0.93 -2.95 15.84
C GLU A 91 0.91 -1.78 16.81
N ARG A 92 0.12 -1.87 17.88
CA ARG A 92 0.03 -0.83 18.93
C ARG A 92 -0.15 0.58 18.34
N GLU A 93 -1.02 0.67 17.32
CA GLU A 93 -1.35 1.91 16.58
C GLU A 93 -0.25 2.43 15.64
N GLU A 94 0.81 1.65 15.37
CA GLU A 94 1.88 2.01 14.45
C GLU A 94 2.01 1.00 13.30
N TRP A 95 2.25 1.48 12.08
CA TRP A 95 2.57 0.61 10.95
C TRP A 95 3.99 0.10 11.03
N THR A 96 4.14 -1.22 11.23
CA THR A 96 5.43 -1.89 11.34
C THR A 96 5.70 -2.77 10.14
N LEU A 97 6.93 -2.72 9.60
CA LEU A 97 7.32 -3.56 8.47
C LEU A 97 7.40 -5.03 8.90
N LYS A 98 6.64 -5.90 8.23
CA LYS A 98 6.57 -7.34 8.49
C LYS A 98 7.35 -8.18 7.51
N ALA A 99 7.35 -7.78 6.25
CA ALA A 99 8.10 -8.47 5.22
C ALA A 99 8.61 -7.48 4.18
N LYS A 100 9.76 -7.80 3.60
CA LYS A 100 10.35 -7.06 2.49
C LYS A 100 10.91 -8.06 1.49
N VAL A 101 10.43 -8.00 0.25
CA VAL A 101 10.75 -8.95 -0.82
C VAL A 101 11.11 -8.20 -2.08
#